data_AF-A0A9N8EY86-F1
#
_entry.id   AF-A0A9N8EY86-F1
#
_cell.length_a   1.000
_cell.length_b   1.000
_cell.length_c   1.000
_cell.angle_alpha   90.00
_cell.angle_beta   90.00
_cell.angle_gamma   90.00
#
_symmetry.space_group_name_H-M   'P 1'
#
loop_
_entity.id
_entity.type
_entity.pdbx_description
1 polymer ?
#
loop_
_entity_poly.entity_id
_entity_poly.type
_entity_poly.pdbx_seq_one_letter_code
_entity_poly.pdbx_strand_id
1 'polypeptide(L)'
;MTFRSSILALALALLSPIAALGAGGEDIRITETFYPAMSNHAKICKHYFGQFAVPLDFETDLHGMAANAVAAWAAEHGIPATRHAEHYFVTNNGAQMYPGTNQHAYFFEYHAGPPPAFFDAIEKHGGLSLGATSKYGKVVCKVPNNPERKLRQVKEEEDVVDEEPVEEVKEEEEAPRKLGWGWF
;
A
#
# COMPACT_ATOMS: atom_id res chain seq x y z
N MET A 1 17.07 -27.09 69.07
CA MET A 1 17.31 -26.75 67.65
C MET A 1 15.95 -26.60 66.98
N THR A 2 15.50 -25.38 66.70
CA THR A 2 14.18 -25.09 66.13
C THR A 2 14.34 -24.12 64.97
N PHE A 3 14.19 -24.62 63.74
CA PHE A 3 14.17 -23.81 62.53
C PHE A 3 12.77 -23.23 62.34
N ARG A 4 12.66 -21.89 62.32
CA ARG A 4 11.49 -21.17 61.83
C ARG A 4 11.80 -20.72 60.40
N SER A 5 11.26 -21.43 59.42
CA SER A 5 11.25 -20.97 58.03
C SER A 5 9.90 -20.30 57.74
N SER A 6 9.88 -18.97 57.75
CA SER A 6 8.79 -18.18 57.18
C SER A 6 9.00 -18.10 55.67
N ILE A 7 8.13 -18.75 54.90
CA ILE A 7 8.05 -18.56 53.45
C ILE A 7 7.04 -17.45 53.19
N LEU A 8 7.53 -16.28 52.83
CA LEU A 8 6.75 -15.20 52.22
C LEU A 8 6.42 -15.60 50.78
N ALA A 9 5.17 -15.94 50.51
CA ALA A 9 4.67 -16.09 49.15
C ALA A 9 4.32 -14.71 48.58
N LEU A 10 5.20 -14.18 47.73
CA LEU A 10 4.97 -12.96 46.96
C LEU A 10 4.06 -13.31 45.76
N ALA A 11 2.77 -12.99 45.85
CA ALA A 11 1.84 -13.13 44.74
C ALA A 11 2.03 -11.95 43.78
N LEU A 12 2.84 -12.14 42.72
CA LEU A 12 2.90 -11.23 41.58
C LEU A 12 1.65 -11.45 40.72
N ALA A 13 0.61 -10.64 40.95
CA ALA A 13 -0.55 -10.60 40.08
C ALA A 13 -0.16 -9.94 38.75
N LEU A 14 -0.15 -10.74 37.69
CA LEU A 14 0.03 -10.36 36.30
C LEU A 14 -1.09 -9.38 35.88
N LEU A 15 -0.82 -8.07 35.95
CA LEU A 15 -1.55 -7.10 35.16
C LEU A 15 -0.98 -7.17 33.74
N SER A 16 -1.57 -8.05 32.95
CA SER A 16 -1.36 -8.16 31.51
C SER A 16 -1.51 -6.77 30.87
N PRO A 17 -0.59 -6.32 29.98
CA PRO A 17 -0.86 -5.13 29.19
C PRO A 17 -2.08 -5.42 28.33
N ILE A 18 -3.12 -4.60 28.49
CA ILE A 18 -4.21 -4.52 27.53
C ILE A 18 -3.55 -4.12 26.22
N ALA A 19 -3.43 -5.07 25.28
CA ALA A 19 -3.09 -4.75 23.92
C ALA A 19 -4.12 -3.73 23.43
N ALA A 20 -3.64 -2.52 23.16
CA ALA A 20 -4.44 -1.51 22.50
C ALA A 20 -5.04 -2.15 21.24
N LEU A 21 -6.37 -2.21 21.19
CA LEU A 21 -7.11 -2.53 19.99
C LEU A 21 -6.66 -1.51 18.93
N GLY A 22 -5.80 -1.95 18.02
CA GLY A 22 -5.33 -1.10 16.93
C GLY A 22 -6.53 -0.62 16.13
N ALA A 23 -6.77 0.69 16.17
CA ALA A 23 -7.50 1.38 15.13
C ALA A 23 -6.98 0.88 13.78
N GLY A 24 -7.88 0.57 12.83
CA GLY A 24 -7.51 0.09 11.50
C GLY A 24 -6.43 1.00 10.91
N GLY A 25 -5.18 0.55 10.97
CA GLY A 25 -4.03 1.34 10.59
C GLY A 25 -3.98 1.46 9.08
N GLU A 26 -3.39 2.53 8.57
CA GLU A 26 -3.02 2.62 7.17
C GLU A 26 -1.51 2.38 7.09
N ASP A 27 -1.08 1.47 6.22
CA ASP A 27 0.32 1.24 5.90
C ASP A 27 0.72 2.18 4.76
N ILE A 28 1.84 2.89 4.90
CA ILE A 28 2.35 3.74 3.82
C ILE A 28 3.41 2.97 3.05
N ARG A 29 3.23 2.89 1.73
CA ARG A 29 4.19 2.22 0.84
C ARG A 29 4.58 3.14 -0.30
N ILE A 30 5.84 3.02 -0.72
CA ILE A 30 6.40 3.83 -1.80
C ILE A 30 6.78 2.88 -2.94
N THR A 31 6.47 3.26 -4.18
CA THR A 31 6.90 2.48 -5.34
C THR A 31 8.43 2.45 -5.46
N GLU A 32 8.99 1.30 -5.79
CA GLU A 32 10.44 1.17 -6.03
C GLU A 32 10.87 1.87 -7.33
N THR A 33 9.98 1.88 -8.32
CA THR A 33 10.19 2.47 -9.65
C THR A 33 9.69 3.91 -9.71
N PHE A 34 10.30 4.69 -10.61
CA PHE A 34 9.91 6.05 -10.93
C PHE A 34 8.87 6.09 -12.07
N TYR A 35 7.88 6.94 -11.94
CA TYR A 35 6.81 7.16 -12.93
C TYR A 35 6.84 8.58 -13.48
N PRO A 36 6.40 8.81 -14.72
CA PRO A 36 6.10 10.15 -15.21
C PRO A 36 4.99 10.81 -14.39
N ALA A 37 5.09 12.11 -14.12
CA ALA A 37 4.07 12.89 -13.40
C ALA A 37 2.64 12.73 -13.96
N MET A 38 2.50 12.57 -15.27
CA MET A 38 1.21 12.42 -15.94
C MET A 38 0.59 11.02 -15.82
N SER A 39 1.28 10.08 -15.20
CA SER A 39 0.78 8.71 -15.01
C SER A 39 -0.42 8.70 -14.08
N ASN A 40 -1.30 7.71 -14.19
CA ASN A 40 -2.41 7.57 -13.25
C ASN A 40 -1.91 6.97 -11.93
N HIS A 41 -1.59 7.81 -10.94
CA HIS A 41 -0.99 7.39 -9.68
C HIS A 41 -1.91 6.48 -8.87
N ALA A 42 -3.23 6.68 -8.95
CA ALA A 42 -4.19 5.79 -8.31
C ALA A 42 -4.18 4.38 -8.91
N LYS A 43 -4.06 4.24 -10.23
CA LYS A 43 -3.87 2.92 -10.87
C LYS A 43 -2.54 2.27 -10.47
N ILE A 44 -1.47 3.06 -10.35
CA ILE A 44 -0.16 2.57 -9.92
C ILE A 44 -0.23 2.00 -8.50
N CYS A 45 -0.80 2.75 -7.54
CA CYS A 45 -0.98 2.24 -6.18
C CYS A 45 -1.76 0.93 -6.15
N LYS A 46 -2.86 0.86 -6.91
CA LYS A 46 -3.67 -0.37 -6.99
C LYS A 46 -2.92 -1.56 -7.57
N HIS A 47 -2.09 -1.31 -8.58
CA HIS A 47 -1.29 -2.34 -9.22
C HIS A 47 -0.22 -2.90 -8.29
N TYR A 48 0.49 -2.04 -7.55
CA TYR A 48 1.60 -2.47 -6.67
C TYR A 48 1.13 -3.02 -5.32
N PHE A 49 0.09 -2.42 -4.74
CA PHE A 49 -0.26 -2.64 -3.34
C PHE A 49 -1.70 -3.12 -3.12
N GLY A 50 -2.39 -3.48 -4.21
CA GLY A 50 -3.72 -4.09 -4.20
C GLY A 50 -4.86 -3.09 -4.41
N GLN A 51 -6.06 -3.61 -4.74
CA GLN A 51 -7.19 -2.84 -5.27
C GLN A 51 -7.67 -1.65 -4.41
N PHE A 52 -7.32 -1.64 -3.12
CA PHE A 52 -7.72 -0.60 -2.16
C PHE A 52 -6.62 0.42 -1.86
N ALA A 53 -5.44 0.24 -2.42
CA ALA A 53 -4.38 1.22 -2.28
C ALA A 53 -4.74 2.49 -3.05
N VAL A 54 -4.49 3.63 -2.43
CA VAL A 54 -4.73 4.97 -2.98
C VAL A 54 -3.47 5.82 -2.82
N PRO A 55 -3.26 6.85 -3.66
CA PRO A 55 -2.19 7.80 -3.42
C PRO A 55 -2.35 8.47 -2.05
N LEU A 56 -1.24 8.69 -1.36
CA LEU A 56 -1.18 9.49 -0.15
C LEU A 56 -1.54 10.95 -0.49
N ASP A 57 -2.31 11.61 0.38
CA ASP A 57 -2.67 13.02 0.23
C ASP A 57 -1.85 13.91 1.16
N PHE A 58 -1.30 14.99 0.61
CA PHE A 58 -0.46 15.90 1.36
C PHE A 58 -1.25 16.62 2.46
N GLU A 59 -2.44 17.13 2.17
CA GLU A 59 -3.21 17.93 3.14
C GLU A 59 -3.79 17.02 4.22
N THR A 60 -4.44 15.92 3.84
CA THR A 60 -5.17 15.13 4.84
C THR A 60 -4.27 14.18 5.62
N ASP A 61 -3.22 13.65 5.01
CA ASP A 61 -2.40 12.60 5.63
C ASP A 61 -1.07 13.10 6.17
N LEU A 62 -0.41 14.02 5.46
CA LEU A 62 0.90 14.56 5.88
C LEU A 62 0.77 15.81 6.73
N HIS A 63 -0.06 16.77 6.32
CA HIS A 63 -0.28 18.00 7.08
C HIS A 63 -1.06 17.75 8.39
N GLY A 64 -1.87 16.69 8.44
CA GLY A 64 -2.49 16.19 9.67
C GLY A 64 -1.51 15.64 10.72
N MET A 65 -0.27 15.32 10.35
CA MET A 65 0.77 14.86 11.27
C MET A 65 1.36 16.02 12.07
N ALA A 66 1.79 15.80 13.32
CA ALA A 66 2.55 16.81 14.05
C ALA A 66 3.90 17.10 13.36
N ALA A 67 4.25 18.38 13.18
CA ALA A 67 5.45 18.79 12.44
C ALA A 67 6.76 18.19 12.99
N ASN A 68 6.84 17.91 14.30
CA ASN A 68 7.99 17.27 14.94
C ASN A 68 8.06 15.74 14.72
N ALA A 69 6.96 15.10 14.31
CA ALA A 69 6.92 13.66 14.02
C ALA A 69 7.36 13.32 12.59
N VAL A 70 7.33 14.31 11.68
CA VAL A 70 7.67 14.14 10.26
C VAL A 70 9.07 13.55 10.05
N ALA A 71 10.06 13.95 10.85
CA ALA A 71 11.42 13.41 10.73
C ALA A 71 11.49 11.90 11.02
N ALA A 72 10.78 11.44 12.05
CA ALA A 72 10.71 10.02 12.38
C ALA A 72 9.95 9.24 11.31
N TRP A 73 8.82 9.80 10.84
CA TRP A 73 8.04 9.20 9.75
C TRP A 73 8.83 9.08 8.46
N ALA A 74 9.57 10.12 8.06
CA ALA A 74 10.42 10.07 6.87
C ALA A 74 11.51 8.99 6.99
N ALA A 75 12.14 8.88 8.17
CA ALA A 75 13.15 7.86 8.42
C ALA A 75 12.57 6.43 8.37
N GLU A 76 11.40 6.21 8.96
CA GLU A 76 10.69 4.92 8.95
C GLU A 76 10.38 4.45 7.52
N HIS A 77 10.02 5.38 6.63
CA HIS A 77 9.65 5.07 5.24
C HIS A 77 10.82 5.19 4.26
N GLY A 78 12.05 5.36 4.76
CA GLY A 78 13.25 5.44 3.92
C GLY A 78 13.28 6.66 3.01
N ILE A 79 12.66 7.78 3.41
CA ILE A 79 12.63 9.04 2.68
C ILE A 79 13.82 9.90 3.14
N PRO A 80 14.88 10.04 2.32
CA PRO A 80 16.04 10.84 2.68
C PRO A 80 15.72 12.33 2.62
N ALA A 81 16.41 13.11 3.45
CA ALA A 81 16.44 14.55 3.30
C ALA A 81 17.25 14.93 2.06
N THR A 82 16.66 15.67 1.13
CA THR A 82 17.32 16.09 -0.12
C THR A 82 17.16 17.59 -0.39
N ARG A 83 17.79 18.08 -1.47
CA ARG A 83 17.70 19.48 -1.90
C ARG A 83 17.43 19.55 -3.41
N HIS A 84 16.17 19.44 -3.79
CA HIS A 84 15.68 19.40 -5.18
C HIS A 84 16.21 18.19 -5.94
N ALA A 85 15.97 16.98 -5.41
CA ALA A 85 16.46 15.75 -6.02
C ALA A 85 15.40 14.65 -6.14
N GLU A 86 14.53 14.52 -5.14
CA GLU A 86 13.55 13.45 -5.07
C GLU A 86 12.14 14.00 -5.22
N HIS A 87 11.32 13.31 -6.01
CA HIS A 87 9.90 13.65 -6.16
C HIS A 87 9.05 12.48 -5.66
N TYR A 88 8.39 12.67 -4.52
CA TYR A 88 7.42 11.73 -3.98
C TYR A 88 6.02 12.21 -4.32
N PHE A 89 5.41 11.60 -5.34
CA PHE A 89 4.09 11.98 -5.80
C PHE A 89 3.01 11.66 -4.78
N VAL A 90 2.14 12.63 -4.62
CA VAL A 90 0.99 12.64 -3.71
C VAL A 90 -0.18 13.31 -4.41
N THR A 91 -1.37 13.20 -3.82
CA THR A 91 -2.45 14.14 -4.12
C THR A 91 -2.37 15.33 -3.18
N ASN A 92 -3.03 16.43 -3.53
CA ASN A 92 -3.30 17.52 -2.62
C ASN A 92 -4.80 17.81 -2.64
N ASN A 93 -5.49 17.64 -1.51
CA ASN A 93 -6.94 17.75 -1.42
C ASN A 93 -7.67 16.89 -2.47
N GLY A 94 -7.15 15.67 -2.69
CA GLY A 94 -7.66 14.69 -3.66
C GLY A 94 -7.27 14.95 -5.12
N ALA A 95 -6.62 16.07 -5.44
CA ALA A 95 -6.16 16.37 -6.79
C ALA A 95 -4.74 15.85 -7.03
N GLN A 96 -4.52 15.12 -8.14
CA GLN A 96 -3.18 14.69 -8.54
C GLN A 96 -2.41 15.83 -9.26
N MET A 97 -3.11 16.59 -10.10
CA MET A 97 -2.50 17.61 -10.97
C MET A 97 -2.63 18.99 -10.38
N TYR A 98 -1.57 19.79 -10.54
CA TYR A 98 -1.55 21.19 -10.16
C TYR A 98 -2.52 22.01 -11.04
N PRO A 99 -3.35 22.91 -10.48
CA PRO A 99 -4.30 23.71 -11.23
C PRO A 99 -3.67 24.50 -12.38
N GLY A 100 -4.39 24.60 -13.49
CA GLY A 100 -3.94 25.33 -14.68
C GLY A 100 -2.97 24.57 -15.58
N THR A 101 -2.62 23.32 -15.25
CA THR A 101 -1.79 22.44 -16.09
C THR A 101 -2.21 20.98 -15.92
N ASN A 102 -1.99 20.18 -16.97
CA ASN A 102 -2.14 18.72 -16.93
C ASN A 102 -0.79 17.99 -16.98
N GLN A 103 0.31 18.74 -16.89
CA GLN A 103 1.67 18.20 -17.03
C GLN A 103 2.40 18.11 -15.68
N HIS A 104 1.94 18.85 -14.67
CA HIS A 104 2.62 18.92 -13.38
C HIS A 104 1.77 18.22 -12.31
N ALA A 105 2.29 17.15 -11.74
CA ALA A 105 1.69 16.48 -10.60
C ALA A 105 2.24 17.02 -9.29
N TYR A 106 1.40 16.98 -8.25
CA TYR A 106 1.83 17.28 -6.89
C TYR A 106 2.84 16.25 -6.40
N PHE A 107 3.90 16.74 -5.76
CA PHE A 107 4.90 15.92 -5.10
C PHE A 107 5.36 16.62 -3.83
N PHE A 108 5.91 15.86 -2.88
CA PHE A 108 6.68 16.44 -1.80
C PHE A 108 8.15 16.05 -1.88
N GLU A 109 8.99 16.88 -1.27
CA GLU A 109 10.35 16.53 -0.91
C GLU A 109 10.56 16.79 0.59
N TYR A 110 11.31 15.92 1.27
CA TYR A 110 11.73 16.15 2.64
C TYR A 110 13.09 16.86 2.63
N HIS A 111 13.19 18.02 3.30
CA HIS A 111 14.40 18.83 3.37
C HIS A 111 15.04 18.84 4.77
N ALA A 112 14.42 18.18 5.76
CA ALA A 112 14.81 18.26 7.18
C ALA A 112 14.93 19.71 7.72
N GLY A 113 14.15 20.63 7.15
CA GLY A 113 14.23 22.06 7.42
C GLY A 113 13.57 22.87 6.32
N PRO A 114 13.87 24.18 6.21
CA PRO A 114 13.37 25.01 5.13
C PRO A 114 13.85 24.50 3.76
N PRO A 115 12.99 24.51 2.73
CA PRO A 115 13.41 24.20 1.37
C PRO A 115 14.41 25.24 0.85
N PRO A 116 15.26 24.87 -0.13
CA PRO A 116 16.05 25.84 -0.88
C PRO A 116 15.18 26.93 -1.50
N ALA A 117 15.69 28.17 -1.59
CA ALA A 117 14.93 29.32 -2.07
C ALA A 117 14.35 29.14 -3.49
N PHE A 118 15.00 28.32 -4.33
CA PHE A 118 14.60 28.03 -5.71
C PHE A 118 13.60 26.88 -5.86
N PHE A 119 13.16 26.25 -4.76
CA PHE A 119 12.22 25.13 -4.81
C PHE A 119 10.78 25.58 -5.10
N ASP A 120 10.45 26.87 -4.90
CA ASP A 120 9.11 27.44 -5.11
C ASP A 120 8.00 26.60 -4.45
N ALA A 121 8.20 26.27 -3.18
CA ALA A 121 7.28 25.44 -2.41
C ALA A 121 5.89 26.09 -2.36
N ILE A 122 4.88 25.32 -2.77
CA ILE A 122 3.46 25.67 -2.66
C ILE A 122 3.08 25.71 -1.18
N GLU A 123 3.56 24.72 -0.41
CA GLU A 123 3.28 24.57 1.01
C GLU A 123 4.45 23.91 1.73
N LYS A 124 4.54 24.10 3.05
CA LYS A 124 5.63 23.56 3.88
C LYS A 124 5.08 23.06 5.21
N HIS A 125 5.50 21.86 5.62
CA HIS A 125 5.09 21.27 6.89
C HIS A 125 6.15 20.33 7.47
N GLY A 126 6.60 20.54 8.71
CA GLY A 126 7.54 19.62 9.38
C GLY A 126 8.85 19.32 8.62
N GLY A 127 9.27 20.19 7.70
CA GLY A 127 10.42 19.97 6.82
C GLY A 127 10.09 19.28 5.50
N LEU A 128 8.83 18.89 5.25
CA LEU A 128 8.31 18.57 3.93
C LEU A 128 8.01 19.86 3.17
N SER A 129 8.20 19.85 1.86
CA SER A 129 7.77 20.92 0.97
C SER A 129 6.99 20.35 -0.19
N LEU A 130 5.76 20.85 -0.36
CA LEU A 130 4.89 20.52 -1.46
C LEU A 130 5.29 21.35 -2.68
N GLY A 131 5.45 20.68 -3.82
CA GLY A 131 5.70 21.30 -5.12
C GLY A 131 4.85 20.67 -6.21
N ALA A 132 5.06 21.15 -7.43
CA ALA A 132 4.46 20.57 -8.64
C ALA A 132 5.52 20.39 -9.73
N THR A 133 5.60 19.20 -10.32
CA THR A 133 6.67 18.86 -11.30
C THR A 133 6.13 18.04 -12.45
N SER A 134 6.74 18.20 -13.63
CA SER A 134 6.55 17.34 -14.81
C SER A 134 7.59 16.21 -14.91
N LYS A 135 8.53 16.15 -13.97
CA LYS A 135 9.60 15.16 -13.93
C LYS A 135 9.08 13.78 -13.50
N TYR A 136 9.99 12.82 -13.40
CA TYR A 136 9.71 11.51 -12.85
C TYR A 136 9.83 11.50 -11.33
N GLY A 137 9.06 10.64 -10.68
CA GLY A 137 8.99 10.52 -9.22
C GLY A 137 8.45 9.17 -8.78
N LYS A 138 8.61 8.84 -7.50
CA LYS A 138 8.00 7.65 -6.89
C LYS A 138 6.60 8.00 -6.43
N VAL A 139 5.68 7.04 -6.46
CA VAL A 139 4.30 7.25 -5.96
C VAL A 139 4.23 6.76 -4.52
N VAL A 140 3.71 7.61 -3.63
CA VAL A 140 3.46 7.25 -2.23
C VAL A 140 2.00 6.84 -2.09
N CYS A 141 1.77 5.68 -1.51
CA CYS A 141 0.47 5.03 -1.45
C CYS A 141 0.09 4.71 -0.01
N LYS A 142 -1.18 4.94 0.32
CA LYS A 142 -1.84 4.44 1.52
C LYS A 142 -2.49 3.10 1.23
N VAL A 143 -2.24 2.12 2.10
CA VAL A 143 -2.79 0.77 2.02
C VAL A 143 -3.55 0.48 3.31
N PRO A 144 -4.85 0.18 3.26
CA PRO A 144 -5.61 -0.08 4.49
C PRO A 144 -5.17 -1.41 5.15
N ASN A 145 -4.70 -1.37 6.40
CA ASN A 145 -4.50 -2.56 7.22
C ASN A 145 -5.83 -2.96 7.85
N ASN A 146 -6.63 -3.75 7.12
CA ASN A 146 -7.82 -4.39 7.70
C ASN A 146 -7.56 -5.89 7.93
N PRO A 147 -7.47 -6.38 9.19
CA PRO A 147 -7.29 -7.80 9.49
C PRO A 147 -8.49 -8.67 9.06
N GLU A 148 -9.71 -8.14 9.01
CA GLU A 148 -10.90 -8.90 8.58
C GLU A 148 -10.93 -9.18 7.06
N ARG A 149 -10.15 -8.44 6.27
CA ARG A 149 -10.01 -8.69 4.82
C ARG A 149 -9.05 -9.83 4.50
N LYS A 150 -8.01 -10.05 5.32
CA LYS A 150 -7.13 -11.22 5.15
C LYS A 150 -7.93 -12.52 5.22
N LEU A 151 -8.89 -12.62 6.13
CA LEU A 151 -9.78 -13.79 6.23
C LEU A 151 -10.70 -13.98 5.00
N ARG A 152 -11.15 -12.91 4.34
CA ARG A 152 -11.99 -13.03 3.13
C ARG A 152 -11.19 -13.45 1.90
N GLN A 153 -9.96 -12.95 1.74
CA GLN A 153 -9.08 -13.39 0.66
C GLN A 153 -8.62 -14.85 0.83
N VAL A 154 -8.31 -15.28 2.07
CA VAL A 154 -8.01 -16.70 2.34
C VAL A 154 -9.20 -17.59 2.01
N LYS A 155 -10.43 -17.12 2.26
CA LYS A 155 -11.64 -17.88 1.96
C LYS A 155 -11.95 -17.98 0.46
N GLU A 156 -11.67 -16.95 -0.32
CA GLU A 156 -11.83 -17.00 -1.79
C GLU A 156 -10.76 -17.85 -2.49
N GLU A 157 -9.56 -18.03 -1.91
CA GLU A 157 -8.53 -18.92 -2.46
C GLU A 157 -8.77 -20.40 -2.09
N GLU A 158 -9.47 -20.71 -1.00
CA GLU A 158 -9.85 -22.08 -0.63
C GLU A 158 -10.98 -22.66 -1.51
N ASP A 159 -11.86 -21.80 -2.07
CA ASP A 159 -13.00 -22.22 -2.90
C ASP A 159 -12.61 -22.46 -4.39
N VAL A 160 -11.34 -22.36 -4.77
CA VAL A 160 -10.83 -22.57 -6.16
C VAL A 160 -9.95 -23.82 -6.27
N VAL A 161 -10.17 -24.82 -5.42
CA VAL A 161 -9.58 -26.15 -5.57
C VAL A 161 -10.71 -27.15 -5.82
N ASP A 162 -10.50 -27.98 -6.84
CA ASP A 162 -11.34 -29.11 -7.30
C ASP A 162 -12.51 -28.78 -8.23
N GLU A 163 -12.20 -28.59 -9.52
CA GLU A 163 -12.91 -29.35 -10.56
C GLU A 163 -11.88 -29.91 -11.57
N GLU A 164 -11.45 -31.15 -11.32
CA GLU A 164 -10.79 -31.96 -12.35
C GLU A 164 -11.76 -32.25 -13.51
N PRO A 165 -11.32 -32.18 -14.77
CA PRO A 165 -12.17 -32.53 -15.90
C PRO A 165 -12.39 -34.06 -15.95
N VAL A 166 -13.63 -34.49 -15.74
CA VAL A 166 -14.06 -35.87 -15.96
C VAL A 166 -14.02 -36.17 -17.46
N GLU A 167 -13.09 -37.04 -17.88
CA GLU A 167 -13.10 -37.65 -19.21
C GLU A 167 -14.30 -38.60 -19.35
N GLU A 168 -15.27 -38.24 -20.19
CA GLU A 168 -16.32 -39.17 -20.63
C GLU A 168 -15.76 -40.12 -21.72
N VAL A 169 -15.52 -41.36 -21.31
CA VAL A 169 -15.30 -42.51 -22.19
C VAL A 169 -16.62 -42.86 -22.88
N LYS A 170 -16.70 -42.71 -24.21
CA LYS A 170 -17.82 -43.23 -25.01
C LYS A 170 -17.50 -44.64 -25.49
N GLU A 171 -18.24 -45.58 -24.93
CA GLU A 171 -18.28 -46.99 -25.28
C GLU A 171 -18.76 -47.20 -26.73
N GLU A 172 -18.11 -48.17 -27.35
CA GLU A 172 -18.25 -48.65 -28.71
C GLU A 172 -19.38 -49.69 -28.77
N GLU A 173 -20.39 -49.50 -29.63
CA GLU A 173 -21.35 -50.57 -29.96
C GLU A 173 -21.49 -50.73 -31.49
N GLU A 174 -21.48 -51.99 -31.90
CA GLU A 174 -21.12 -52.53 -33.21
C GLU A 174 -22.33 -52.68 -34.18
N ALA A 175 -22.17 -52.14 -35.40
CA ALA A 175 -22.64 -52.58 -36.74
C ALA A 175 -24.15 -52.92 -37.01
N PRO A 176 -24.67 -52.72 -38.25
CA PRO A 176 -24.32 -53.63 -39.34
C PRO A 176 -24.17 -53.01 -40.75
N ARG A 177 -23.46 -53.78 -41.58
CA ARG A 177 -23.17 -53.61 -43.03
C ARG A 177 -24.41 -53.31 -43.89
N LYS A 178 -24.28 -52.38 -44.86
CA LYS A 178 -24.82 -52.55 -46.21
C LYS A 178 -23.88 -51.97 -47.28
N LEU A 179 -23.69 -52.81 -48.30
CA LEU A 179 -22.99 -52.60 -49.56
C LEU A 179 -23.72 -51.56 -50.42
N GLY A 180 -23.00 -50.74 -51.18
CA GLY A 180 -23.60 -49.81 -52.14
C GLY A 180 -22.57 -49.08 -53.00
N TRP A 181 -22.41 -49.56 -54.22
CA TRP A 181 -21.53 -49.12 -55.31
C TRP A 181 -21.74 -47.66 -55.75
N GLY A 182 -20.69 -46.99 -56.27
CA GLY A 182 -20.87 -45.79 -57.09
C GLY A 182 -19.57 -45.04 -57.41
N TRP A 183 -19.03 -45.29 -58.61
CA TRP A 183 -17.91 -44.58 -59.24
C TRP A 183 -18.35 -43.21 -59.77
N PHE A 184 -17.54 -42.17 -59.60
CA PHE A 184 -16.93 -41.30 -60.63
C PHE A 184 -16.25 -40.07 -59.98
#